data_AF-A0A9E5GHT7-F1
#
_entry.id   AF-A0A9E5GHT7-F1
#
_cell.length_a   1.000
_cell.length_b   1.000
_cell.length_c   1.000
_cell.angle_alpha   90.00
_cell.angle_beta   90.00
_cell.angle_gamma   90.00
#
_symmetry.space_group_name_H-M   'P 1'
#
loop_
_entity.id
_entity.type
_entity.pdbx_description
1 polymer ?
#
loop_
_entity_poly.entity_id
_entity_poly.type
_entity_poly.pdbx_seq_one_letter_code
_entity_poly.pdbx_strand_id
1 'polypeptide(L)'
;MRRENVVSSIVMARLMLVVLLLCSFLLLFTELTTLHLLVFLLVIFSHLLRWRFAIPQTWMLLDSAMLVVLSLLMPSLALLLALYVYYFAVNAKLLYAFLLMVYCALVIEFPLLLFPIVCLMFGLILYFWDEERRTLIQEADEQRQKAFQLDQQQQQLLLDYSEDREITRMQEREHIARILHDSLGHELTAAHLTI
;
A
#
# COMPACT_ATOMS: atom_id res chain seq x y z
N MET A 1 -12.28 -17.61 -5.56
CA MET A 1 -11.46 -16.49 -6.09
C MET A 1 -12.36 -15.31 -6.41
N ARG A 2 -12.60 -14.40 -5.45
CA ARG A 2 -13.30 -13.14 -5.68
C ARG A 2 -12.22 -12.09 -5.96
N ARG A 3 -12.10 -11.63 -7.21
CA ARG A 3 -11.30 -10.43 -7.51
C ARG A 3 -12.04 -9.26 -6.89
N GLU A 4 -11.68 -8.91 -5.67
CA GLU A 4 -12.06 -7.61 -5.13
C GLU A 4 -11.41 -6.57 -6.05
N ASN A 5 -12.24 -5.76 -6.68
CA ASN A 5 -11.82 -4.61 -7.46
C ASN A 5 -11.23 -3.58 -6.49
N VAL A 6 -10.04 -3.88 -5.96
CA VAL A 6 -9.25 -2.92 -5.19
C VAL A 6 -8.81 -1.89 -6.20
N VAL A 7 -9.62 -0.83 -6.36
CA VAL A 7 -9.25 0.32 -7.16
C VAL A 7 -7.91 0.81 -6.62
N SER A 8 -6.89 0.80 -7.47
CA SER A 8 -5.55 1.24 -7.07
C SER A 8 -5.64 2.68 -6.55
N SER A 9 -4.93 2.98 -5.45
CA SER A 9 -4.81 4.32 -4.87
C SER A 9 -4.47 5.38 -5.92
N ILE A 10 -3.65 5.03 -6.90
CA ILE A 10 -3.28 5.86 -8.05
C ILE A 10 -4.49 6.28 -8.89
N VAL A 11 -5.43 5.38 -9.15
CA VAL A 11 -6.64 5.70 -9.93
C VAL A 11 -7.56 6.62 -9.14
N MET A 12 -7.73 6.38 -7.83
CA MET A 12 -8.51 7.29 -6.98
C MET A 12 -7.90 8.68 -6.91
N ALA A 13 -6.58 8.79 -6.76
CA ALA A 13 -5.88 10.08 -6.76
C ALA A 13 -6.05 10.85 -8.08
N ARG A 14 -6.08 10.15 -9.22
CA ARG A 14 -6.34 10.75 -10.54
C ARG A 14 -7.78 11.21 -10.70
N LEU A 15 -8.74 10.39 -10.28
CA LEU A 15 -10.16 10.76 -10.33
C LEU A 15 -10.44 11.99 -9.46
N MET A 16 -9.90 12.02 -8.25
CA MET A 16 -10.00 13.19 -7.37
C MET A 16 -9.35 14.43 -7.99
N LEU A 17 -8.20 14.29 -8.65
CA LEU A 17 -7.57 15.41 -9.34
C LEU A 17 -8.45 15.99 -10.45
N VAL A 18 -9.12 15.14 -11.23
CA VAL A 18 -10.05 15.58 -12.29
C VAL A 18 -11.24 16.32 -11.69
N VAL A 19 -11.80 15.82 -10.58
CA VAL A 19 -12.90 16.50 -9.86
C VAL A 19 -12.43 17.87 -9.34
N LEU A 20 -11.24 17.95 -8.73
CA LEU A 20 -10.67 19.21 -8.23
C LEU A 20 -10.39 20.20 -9.38
N LEU A 21 -9.92 19.72 -10.53
CA LEU A 21 -9.76 20.55 -11.72
C LEU A 21 -11.10 21.14 -12.19
N LEU A 22 -12.15 20.32 -12.26
CA LEU A 22 -13.50 20.79 -12.61
C LEU A 22 -14.03 21.81 -11.60
N CYS A 23 -13.85 21.56 -10.30
CA CYS A 23 -14.21 22.53 -9.26
C CYS A 23 -13.43 23.84 -9.40
N SER A 24 -12.12 23.77 -9.66
CA SER A 24 -11.30 24.97 -9.86
C SER A 24 -11.76 25.78 -11.08
N PHE A 25 -12.15 25.12 -12.16
CA PHE A 25 -12.69 25.77 -13.36
C PHE A 25 -14.01 26.49 -13.08
N LEU A 26 -14.92 25.85 -12.34
CA LEU A 26 -16.20 26.46 -11.95
C LEU A 26 -16.01 27.69 -11.07
N LEU A 27 -15.05 27.65 -10.14
CA LEU A 27 -14.73 28.79 -9.27
C LEU A 27 -14.06 29.94 -10.01
N LEU A 28 -13.23 29.64 -11.01
CA LEU A 28 -12.57 30.66 -11.83
C LEU A 28 -13.52 31.26 -12.89
N PHE A 29 -14.71 30.67 -13.09
CA PHE A 29 -15.60 31.03 -14.19
C PHE A 29 -16.04 32.51 -14.16
N THR A 30 -16.16 33.09 -12.96
CA THR A 30 -16.57 34.48 -12.76
C THR A 30 -15.51 35.49 -13.21
N GLU A 31 -14.23 35.13 -13.19
CA GLU A 31 -13.09 36.01 -13.46
C GLU A 31 -12.34 35.61 -14.75
N LEU A 32 -13.00 34.84 -15.63
CA LEU A 32 -12.39 34.26 -16.82
C LEU A 32 -11.96 35.34 -17.82
N THR A 33 -10.66 35.64 -17.84
CA THR A 33 -10.01 36.33 -18.96
C THR A 33 -9.19 35.35 -19.81
N THR A 34 -8.78 35.78 -21.01
CA THR A 34 -7.97 34.95 -21.92
C THR A 34 -6.69 34.44 -21.26
N LEU A 35 -6.06 35.24 -20.40
CA LEU A 35 -4.86 34.84 -19.66
C LEU A 35 -5.15 33.74 -18.63
N HIS A 36 -6.27 33.83 -17.90
CA HIS A 36 -6.68 32.80 -16.94
C HIS A 36 -6.87 31.44 -17.63
N LEU A 37 -7.52 31.44 -18.79
CA LEU A 37 -7.75 30.23 -19.57
C LEU A 37 -6.44 29.63 -20.07
N LEU A 38 -5.48 30.45 -20.52
CA LEU A 38 -4.17 29.98 -20.96
C LEU A 38 -3.38 29.35 -19.81
N VAL A 39 -3.32 30.01 -18.65
CA VAL A 39 -2.64 29.47 -17.46
C VAL A 39 -3.31 28.18 -16.99
N PHE A 40 -4.64 28.14 -16.96
CA PHE A 40 -5.40 26.94 -16.60
C PHE A 40 -5.10 25.77 -17.54
N LEU A 41 -5.07 26.01 -18.86
CA LEU A 41 -4.71 24.99 -19.84
C LEU A 41 -3.28 24.49 -19.66
N LEU A 42 -2.34 25.38 -19.31
CA LEU A 42 -0.95 25.03 -19.01
C LEU A 42 -0.88 24.12 -17.77
N VAL A 43 -1.65 24.42 -16.71
CA VAL A 43 -1.73 23.59 -15.51
C VAL A 43 -2.29 22.20 -15.82
N ILE A 44 -3.36 22.12 -16.61
CA ILE A 44 -3.90 20.84 -17.09
C ILE A 44 -2.84 20.09 -17.90
N PHE A 45 -2.18 20.76 -18.83
CA PHE A 45 -1.16 20.16 -19.67
C PHE A 45 0.02 19.62 -18.85
N SER A 46 0.51 20.36 -17.85
CA SER A 46 1.55 19.87 -16.93
C SER A 46 1.10 18.60 -16.19
N HIS A 47 -0.15 18.57 -15.70
CA HIS A 47 -0.69 17.39 -15.02
C HIS A 47 -0.88 16.18 -15.96
N LEU A 48 -1.39 16.40 -17.19
CA LEU A 48 -1.54 15.35 -18.19
C LEU A 48 -0.19 14.81 -18.67
N LEU A 49 0.80 15.68 -18.86
CA LEU A 49 2.14 15.28 -19.26
C LEU A 49 2.76 14.36 -18.21
N ARG A 50 2.59 14.68 -16.92
CA ARG A 50 3.06 13.86 -15.80
C ARG A 50 2.28 12.56 -15.63
N TRP A 51 1.03 12.51 -16.10
CA TRP A 51 0.31 11.25 -16.17
C TRP A 51 0.98 10.32 -17.19
N ARG A 52 1.45 10.85 -18.33
CA ARG A 52 2.10 10.05 -19.37
C ARG A 52 3.57 9.75 -19.09
N PHE A 53 4.31 10.67 -18.49
CA PHE A 53 5.75 10.60 -18.27
C PHE A 53 6.10 10.69 -16.77
N ALA A 54 7.00 9.83 -16.31
CA ALA A 54 7.51 9.84 -14.93
C ALA A 54 8.50 11.00 -14.71
N ILE A 55 8.00 12.24 -14.75
CA ILE A 55 8.79 13.46 -14.54
C ILE A 55 9.09 13.60 -13.04
N PRO A 56 10.33 13.97 -12.64
CA PRO A 56 10.67 14.12 -11.24
C PRO A 56 9.87 15.25 -10.57
N GLN A 57 9.65 15.10 -9.26
CA GLN A 57 8.86 16.02 -8.43
C GLN A 57 9.46 17.43 -8.37
N THR A 58 10.77 17.60 -8.61
CA THR A 58 11.45 18.90 -8.64
C THR A 58 10.89 19.86 -9.69
N TRP A 59 10.48 19.33 -10.85
CA TRP A 59 9.83 20.14 -11.88
C TRP A 59 8.47 20.67 -11.41
N MET A 60 7.78 19.96 -10.52
CA MET A 60 6.50 20.43 -9.99
C MET A 60 6.69 21.64 -9.07
N LEU A 61 7.81 21.68 -8.37
CA LEU A 61 8.17 22.83 -7.54
C LEU A 61 8.42 24.06 -8.42
N LEU A 62 9.12 23.89 -9.55
CA LEU A 62 9.31 24.96 -10.54
C LEU A 62 7.98 25.47 -11.11
N ASP A 63 7.07 24.57 -11.51
CA ASP A 63 5.74 24.94 -12.00
C ASP A 63 4.96 25.74 -10.93
N SER A 64 4.97 25.27 -9.68
CA SER A 64 4.31 25.98 -8.57
C SER A 64 4.95 27.34 -8.27
N ALA A 65 6.28 27.45 -8.36
CA ALA A 65 6.99 28.71 -8.16
C ALA A 65 6.67 29.72 -9.26
N MET A 66 6.59 29.29 -10.52
CA MET A 66 6.14 30.11 -11.63
C MET A 66 4.70 30.61 -11.38
N LEU A 67 3.83 29.74 -10.88
CA LEU A 67 2.44 30.10 -10.60
C LEU A 67 2.31 31.05 -9.41
N VAL A 68 3.16 30.92 -8.38
CA VAL A 68 3.28 31.91 -7.27
C VAL A 68 3.70 33.28 -7.80
N VAL A 69 4.68 33.34 -8.71
CA VAL A 69 5.10 34.61 -9.32
C VAL A 69 3.95 35.22 -10.12
N LEU A 70 3.24 34.42 -10.92
CA LEU A 70 2.08 34.88 -11.69
C LEU A 70 0.92 35.34 -10.78
N SER A 71 0.69 34.68 -9.64
CA SER A 71 -0.37 35.06 -8.72
C SER A 71 -0.08 36.36 -7.97
N LEU A 72 1.17 36.82 -7.90
CA LEU A 72 1.49 38.17 -7.41
C LEU A 72 0.98 39.25 -8.36
N LEU A 73 0.92 38.98 -9.67
CA LEU A 73 0.36 39.91 -10.66
C LEU A 73 -1.16 39.78 -10.73
N MET A 74 -1.69 38.56 -10.60
CA MET A 74 -3.12 38.26 -10.66
C MET A 74 -3.54 37.34 -9.51
N PRO A 75 -4.06 37.89 -8.40
CA PRO A 75 -4.40 37.12 -7.19
C PRO A 75 -5.38 35.96 -7.43
N SER A 76 -6.28 36.09 -8.41
CA SER A 76 -7.21 35.06 -8.86
C SER A 76 -6.52 33.75 -9.27
N LEU A 77 -5.29 33.80 -9.81
CA LEU A 77 -4.52 32.61 -10.17
C LEU A 77 -4.05 31.81 -8.95
N ALA A 78 -4.02 32.41 -7.76
CA ALA A 78 -3.65 31.70 -6.53
C ALA A 78 -4.58 30.49 -6.27
N LEU A 79 -5.82 30.52 -6.77
CA LEU A 79 -6.74 29.38 -6.67
C LEU A 79 -6.21 28.11 -7.33
N LEU A 80 -5.40 28.23 -8.40
CA LEU A 80 -4.78 27.09 -9.07
C LEU A 80 -3.65 26.46 -8.24
N LEU A 81 -3.04 27.20 -7.31
CA LEU A 81 -2.04 26.66 -6.37
C LEU A 81 -2.64 25.57 -5.47
N ALA A 82 -3.96 25.60 -5.23
CA ALA A 82 -4.65 24.56 -4.47
C ALA A 82 -4.46 23.15 -5.10
N LEU A 83 -4.34 23.06 -6.42
CA LEU A 83 -4.08 21.79 -7.12
C LEU A 83 -2.67 21.27 -6.83
N TYR A 84 -1.70 22.18 -6.71
CA TYR A 84 -0.33 21.84 -6.32
C TYR A 84 -0.25 21.46 -4.84
N VAL A 85 -1.02 22.12 -3.97
CA VAL A 85 -1.17 21.71 -2.56
C VAL A 85 -1.66 20.26 -2.47
N TYR A 86 -2.72 19.92 -3.22
CA TYR A 86 -3.22 18.54 -3.31
C TYR A 86 -2.12 17.58 -3.79
N TYR A 87 -1.42 17.91 -4.88
CA TYR A 87 -0.36 17.07 -5.42
C TYR A 87 0.75 16.81 -4.40
N PHE A 88 1.24 17.84 -3.71
CA PHE A 88 2.31 17.68 -2.71
C PHE A 88 1.84 16.92 -1.47
N ALA A 89 0.57 17.09 -1.07
CA ALA A 89 -0.03 16.33 0.03
C ALA A 89 -0.08 14.82 -0.28
N VAL A 90 -0.53 14.43 -1.47
CA VAL A 90 -0.57 13.01 -1.89
C VAL A 90 0.83 12.39 -1.97
N ASN A 91 1.84 13.17 -2.36
CA ASN A 91 3.23 12.69 -2.54
C ASN A 91 4.08 12.76 -1.26
N ALA A 92 3.49 12.87 -0.07
CA ALA A 92 4.18 12.94 1.22
C ALA A 92 5.12 14.15 1.40
N LYS A 93 4.96 15.20 0.61
CA LYS A 93 5.79 16.41 0.67
C LYS A 93 5.08 17.52 1.46
N LEU A 94 4.75 17.23 2.71
CA LEU A 94 3.92 18.09 3.56
C LEU A 94 4.51 19.48 3.77
N LEU A 95 5.84 19.63 3.79
CA LEU A 95 6.49 20.94 3.94
C LEU A 95 6.14 21.89 2.77
N TYR A 96 6.19 21.40 1.52
CA TYR A 96 5.84 22.22 0.35
C TYR A 96 4.34 22.48 0.29
N ALA A 97 3.50 21.48 0.63
CA ALA A 97 2.07 21.66 0.72
C ALA A 97 1.70 22.73 1.77
N PHE A 98 2.36 22.73 2.93
CA PHE A 98 2.16 23.71 3.99
C PHE A 98 2.59 25.11 3.55
N LEU A 99 3.76 25.26 2.93
CA LEU A 99 4.24 26.56 2.45
C LEU A 99 3.26 27.19 1.44
N LEU A 100 2.77 26.38 0.48
CA LEU A 100 1.78 26.81 -0.49
C LEU A 100 0.43 27.13 0.16
N MET A 101 0.02 26.35 1.17
CA MET A 101 -1.20 26.62 1.93
C MET A 101 -1.14 27.97 2.64
N VAL A 102 -0.01 28.27 3.31
CA VAL A 102 0.19 29.56 3.98
C VAL A 102 0.13 30.70 2.97
N TYR A 103 0.74 30.54 1.79
CA TYR A 103 0.62 31.54 0.73
C TYR A 103 -0.83 31.74 0.28
N CYS A 104 -1.57 30.66 0.03
CA CYS A 104 -2.99 30.73 -0.31
C CYS A 104 -3.81 31.45 0.77
N ALA A 105 -3.51 31.21 2.06
CA ALA A 105 -4.20 31.88 3.17
C ALA A 105 -3.93 33.38 3.27
N LEU A 106 -2.81 33.87 2.73
CA LEU A 106 -2.47 35.29 2.70
C LEU A 106 -3.05 36.03 1.50
N VAL A 107 -3.27 35.32 0.38
CA VAL A 107 -3.69 35.93 -0.90
C VAL A 107 -5.17 35.74 -1.18
N ILE A 108 -5.76 34.61 -0.76
CA ILE A 108 -7.14 34.25 -1.08
C ILE A 108 -8.06 34.65 0.07
N GLU A 109 -9.08 35.44 -0.24
CA GLU A 109 -10.09 35.85 0.72
C GLU A 109 -11.15 34.75 0.96
N PHE A 110 -11.83 34.84 2.10
CA PHE A 110 -12.99 33.99 2.39
C PHE A 110 -14.17 34.41 1.50
N PRO A 111 -14.91 33.48 0.85
CA PRO A 111 -14.98 32.03 1.09
C PRO A 111 -14.06 31.16 0.21
N LEU A 112 -13.35 31.73 -0.76
CA LEU A 112 -12.53 30.95 -1.72
C LEU A 112 -11.40 30.17 -1.04
N LEU A 113 -10.95 30.63 0.13
CA LEU A 113 -9.96 29.93 0.96
C LEU A 113 -10.37 28.50 1.35
N LEU A 114 -11.68 28.17 1.34
CA LEU A 114 -12.13 26.80 1.61
C LEU A 114 -11.63 25.80 0.57
N PHE A 115 -11.40 26.23 -0.67
CA PHE A 115 -10.95 25.34 -1.75
C PHE A 115 -9.56 24.72 -1.50
N PRO A 116 -8.48 25.50 -1.22
CA PRO A 116 -7.18 24.92 -0.88
C PRO A 116 -7.22 24.07 0.40
N ILE A 117 -8.08 24.40 1.36
CA ILE A 117 -8.31 23.56 2.57
C ILE A 117 -8.85 22.18 2.17
N VAL A 118 -9.88 22.15 1.33
CA VAL A 118 -10.47 20.90 0.83
C VAL A 118 -9.44 20.09 0.02
N CYS A 119 -8.65 20.75 -0.84
CA CYS A 119 -7.56 20.12 -1.58
C CYS A 119 -6.52 19.47 -0.66
N LEU A 120 -6.08 20.18 0.38
CA LEU A 120 -5.13 19.63 1.36
C LEU A 120 -5.73 18.44 2.11
N MET A 121 -6.99 18.55 2.55
CA MET A 121 -7.67 17.48 3.28
C MET A 121 -7.80 16.21 2.44
N PHE A 122 -8.24 16.31 1.18
CA PHE A 122 -8.30 15.16 0.28
C PHE A 122 -6.92 14.57 -0.02
N GLY A 123 -5.90 15.42 -0.18
CA GLY A 123 -4.54 14.96 -0.39
C GLY A 123 -4.00 14.17 0.80
N LEU A 124 -4.27 14.62 2.03
CA LEU A 124 -3.91 13.90 3.25
C LEU A 124 -4.67 12.59 3.42
N ILE A 125 -5.98 12.58 3.17
CA ILE A 125 -6.80 11.35 3.24
C ILE A 125 -6.23 10.29 2.30
N LEU A 126 -5.90 10.67 1.06
CA LEU A 126 -5.32 9.74 0.08
C LEU A 126 -3.91 9.29 0.46
N TYR A 127 -3.11 10.16 1.06
CA TYR A 127 -1.80 9.80 1.59
C TYR A 127 -1.92 8.74 2.69
N PHE A 128 -2.76 8.99 3.71
CA PHE A 128 -2.97 8.05 4.80
C PHE A 128 -3.59 6.73 4.33
N TRP A 129 -4.51 6.79 3.35
CA TRP A 129 -5.04 5.59 2.72
C TRP A 129 -3.93 4.79 2.05
N ASP A 130 -3.08 5.41 1.23
CA ASP A 130 -2.01 4.67 0.55
C ASP A 130 -1.03 4.05 1.54
N GLU A 131 -0.72 4.75 2.64
CA GLU A 131 0.13 4.23 3.70
C GLU A 131 -0.51 3.05 4.43
N GLU A 132 -1.76 3.17 4.87
CA GLU A 132 -2.50 2.08 5.52
C GLU A 132 -2.65 0.87 4.58
N ARG A 133 -2.87 1.11 3.30
CA ARG A 133 -2.92 0.03 2.31
C ARG A 133 -1.57 -0.69 2.18
N ARG A 134 -0.45 0.04 2.24
CA ARG A 134 0.89 -0.57 2.18
C ARG A 134 1.17 -1.41 3.42
N THR A 135 0.83 -0.92 4.60
CA THR A 135 1.01 -1.68 5.85
C THR A 135 0.15 -2.94 5.85
N LEU A 136 -1.11 -2.85 5.44
CA LEU A 136 -2.01 -4.02 5.33
C LEU A 136 -1.50 -5.08 4.35
N ILE A 137 -0.92 -4.67 3.22
CA ILE A 137 -0.32 -5.60 2.26
C ILE A 137 0.91 -6.29 2.87
N GLN A 138 1.76 -5.54 3.58
CA GLN A 138 2.94 -6.09 4.24
C GLN A 138 2.55 -7.10 5.34
N GLU A 139 1.58 -6.75 6.18
CA GLU A 139 1.07 -7.65 7.22
C GLU A 139 0.45 -8.91 6.63
N ALA A 140 -0.31 -8.80 5.54
CA ALA A 140 -0.88 -9.95 4.85
C ALA A 140 0.20 -10.88 4.27
N ASP A 141 1.28 -10.32 3.71
CA ASP A 141 2.39 -11.10 3.18
C ASP A 141 3.21 -11.77 4.30
N GLU A 142 3.41 -11.10 5.44
CA GLU A 142 4.03 -11.71 6.62
C GLU A 142 3.19 -12.86 7.19
N GLN A 143 1.86 -12.69 7.26
CA GLN A 143 0.96 -13.74 7.71
C GLN A 143 1.00 -14.95 6.78
N ARG A 144 1.06 -14.74 5.46
CA ARG A 144 1.22 -15.82 4.47
C ARG A 144 2.53 -16.57 4.66
N GLN A 145 3.63 -15.88 4.91
CA GLN A 145 4.91 -16.52 5.18
C GLN A 145 4.88 -17.36 6.46
N LYS A 146 4.31 -16.82 7.54
CA LYS A 146 4.15 -17.55 8.82
C LYS A 146 3.27 -18.79 8.65
N ALA A 147 2.16 -18.68 7.92
CA ALA A 147 1.28 -19.81 7.64
C ALA A 147 2.01 -20.92 6.86
N PHE A 148 2.81 -20.56 5.86
CA PHE A 148 3.61 -21.53 5.10
C PHE A 148 4.66 -22.23 5.96
N GLN A 149 5.35 -21.50 6.84
CA GLN A 149 6.33 -22.08 7.77
C GLN A 149 5.68 -23.06 8.74
N LEU A 150 4.50 -22.72 9.28
CA LEU A 150 3.74 -23.60 10.17
C LEU A 150 3.30 -24.88 9.46
N ASP A 151 2.82 -24.78 8.22
CA ASP A 151 2.42 -25.94 7.42
C ASP A 151 3.62 -26.87 7.14
N GLN A 152 4.79 -26.30 6.84
CA GLN A 152 6.02 -27.07 6.65
C GLN A 152 6.46 -27.78 7.94
N GLN A 153 6.41 -27.10 9.09
CA GLN A 153 6.74 -27.71 10.39
C GLN A 153 5.75 -28.82 10.74
N GLN A 154 4.46 -28.62 10.49
CA GLN A 154 3.44 -29.63 10.71
C GLN A 154 3.69 -30.87 9.84
N GLN A 155 4.06 -30.69 8.58
CA GLN A 155 4.42 -31.81 7.70
C GLN A 155 5.65 -32.57 8.20
N GLN A 156 6.69 -31.87 8.67
CA GLN A 156 7.87 -32.50 9.27
C GLN A 156 7.51 -33.31 10.51
N LEU A 157 6.74 -32.74 11.44
CA LEU A 157 6.30 -33.46 12.63
C LEU A 157 5.48 -34.69 12.29
N LEU A 158 4.60 -34.63 11.27
CA LEU A 158 3.83 -35.78 10.83
C LEU A 158 4.71 -36.90 10.25
N LEU A 159 5.79 -36.54 9.55
CA LEU A 159 6.78 -37.51 9.06
C LEU A 159 7.53 -38.15 10.23
N ASP A 160 8.07 -37.36 11.16
CA ASP A 160 8.78 -37.87 12.35
C ASP A 160 7.89 -38.81 13.17
N TYR A 161 6.63 -38.45 13.40
CA TYR A 161 5.65 -39.32 14.09
C TYR A 161 5.41 -40.64 13.36
N SER A 162 5.47 -40.64 12.03
CA SER A 162 5.29 -41.86 11.24
C SER A 162 6.51 -42.77 11.33
N GLU A 163 7.72 -42.21 11.28
CA GLU A 163 8.98 -42.94 11.45
C GLU A 163 9.10 -43.54 12.85
N ASP A 164 8.81 -42.76 13.90
CA ASP A 164 8.82 -43.23 15.30
C ASP A 164 7.86 -44.42 15.51
N ARG A 165 6.69 -44.39 14.85
CA ARG A 165 5.74 -45.51 14.88
C ARG A 165 6.28 -46.75 14.21
N GLU A 166 7.01 -46.62 13.10
CA GLU A 166 7.64 -47.77 12.45
C GLU A 166 8.76 -48.35 13.31
N ILE A 167 9.62 -47.50 13.87
CA ILE A 167 10.69 -47.92 14.78
C ILE A 167 10.12 -48.66 15.99
N THR A 168 9.09 -48.11 16.63
CA THR A 168 8.42 -48.73 17.78
C THR A 168 7.85 -50.12 17.40
N ARG A 169 7.21 -50.24 16.23
CA ARG A 169 6.71 -51.53 15.72
C ARG A 169 7.84 -52.54 15.48
N MET A 170 8.98 -52.11 14.98
CA MET A 170 10.14 -52.99 14.76
C MET A 170 10.72 -53.47 16.09
N GLN A 171 10.89 -52.56 17.06
CA GLN A 171 11.36 -52.91 18.41
C GLN A 171 10.43 -53.90 19.11
N GLU A 172 9.11 -53.69 19.01
CA GLU A 172 8.12 -54.61 19.59
C GLU A 172 8.21 -56.01 18.96
N ARG A 173 8.38 -56.08 17.63
CA ARG A 173 8.56 -57.35 16.92
C ARG A 173 9.84 -58.07 17.35
N GLU A 174 10.94 -57.34 17.50
CA GLU A 174 12.20 -57.90 17.97
C GLU A 174 12.07 -58.43 19.41
N HIS A 175 11.40 -57.68 20.27
CA HIS A 175 11.13 -58.09 21.65
C HIS A 175 10.32 -59.39 21.72
N ILE A 176 9.22 -59.48 20.96
CA ILE A 176 8.39 -60.70 20.87
C ILE A 176 9.22 -61.88 20.34
N ALA A 177 10.02 -61.68 19.29
CA ALA A 177 10.85 -62.74 18.74
C ALA A 177 11.88 -63.27 19.75
N ARG A 178 12.45 -62.38 20.58
CA ARG A 178 13.38 -62.76 21.63
C ARG A 178 12.71 -63.57 22.73
N ILE A 179 11.54 -63.13 23.21
CA ILE A 179 10.74 -63.90 24.19
C ILE A 179 10.38 -65.28 23.64
N LEU A 180 9.91 -65.34 22.39
CA LEU A 180 9.51 -66.58 21.75
C LEU A 180 10.70 -67.54 21.54
N HIS A 181 11.87 -66.99 21.19
CA HIS A 181 13.10 -67.75 21.05
C HIS A 181 13.57 -68.32 22.40
N ASP A 182 13.55 -67.52 23.46
CA ASP A 182 13.93 -67.96 24.80
C ASP A 182 12.97 -69.03 25.34
N SER A 183 11.66 -68.87 25.11
CA SER A 183 10.66 -69.86 25.55
C SER A 183 10.75 -71.18 24.78
N LEU A 184 10.91 -71.14 23.45
CA LEU A 184 11.12 -72.35 22.64
C LEU A 184 12.46 -73.00 22.94
N GLY A 185 13.52 -72.23 23.17
CA GLY A 185 14.83 -72.73 23.57
C GLY A 185 14.79 -73.43 24.92
N HIS A 186 14.07 -72.88 25.89
CA HIS A 186 13.85 -73.52 27.20
C HIS A 186 12.99 -74.79 27.11
N GLU A 187 11.93 -74.80 26.29
CA GLU A 187 11.12 -76.01 26.13
C GLU A 187 11.85 -77.13 25.35
N LEU A 188 12.63 -76.79 24.32
CA LEU A 188 13.43 -77.78 23.59
C LEU A 188 14.53 -78.38 24.46
N THR A 189 15.24 -77.56 25.25
CA THR A 189 16.25 -78.07 26.19
C THR A 189 15.63 -78.88 27.33
N ALA A 190 14.44 -78.50 27.83
CA ALA A 190 13.70 -79.31 28.80
C ALA A 190 13.24 -80.65 28.21
N ALA A 191 12.72 -80.67 26.98
CA ALA A 191 12.35 -81.90 26.29
C ALA A 191 13.57 -82.81 26.03
N HIS A 192 14.74 -82.21 25.74
CA HIS A 192 15.99 -82.95 25.50
C HIS A 192 16.66 -83.47 26.79
N LEU A 193 16.26 -82.99 27.97
CA LEU A 193 16.70 -83.48 29.29
C LEU A 193 15.74 -84.51 29.90
N THR A 194 14.57 -84.73 29.28
CA THR A 194 13.54 -85.68 29.76
C THR A 194 13.58 -87.02 28.99
N ILE A 195 14.56 -87.20 28.09
CA ILE A 195 14.89 -88.49 27.43
C ILE A 195 16.18 -89.02 28.03
#